data_AF-A0A7X8ULG0-F1
#
_entry.id   AF-A0A7X8ULG0-F1
#
_cell.length_a   1.000
_cell.length_b   1.000
_cell.length_c   1.000
_cell.angle_alpha   90.00
_cell.angle_beta   90.00
_cell.angle_gamma   90.00
#
_symmetry.space_group_name_H-M   'P 1'
#
loop_
_entity.id
_entity.type
_entity.pdbx_description
1 polymer ?
#
loop_
_entity_poly.entity_id
_entity_poly.type
_entity_poly.pdbx_seq_one_letter_code
_entity_poly.pdbx_strand_id
1 'polypeptide(L)'
;MNVFDLHGRLIDDYSLYVNSFIRIRDERIREKVDQEIQDGLLWPAPLVQLNPSFESGGLVADLVAEKVLHPECEQVFRVGKEKGDGGRPITLHRHQAEAIRAAATGDDYVLTTGTGSGKSLAYIVPMVNRVLREGSGKGIRAIVVYPMNALANSQAGELRKFLCDGYPDGKGPVTFRRYTGQESDEERQEIIGNPPDILLTNYVMLELILTRPHEKGLIEAAQGLQFLVLDELHTYRGRQGADVAFLVRRVRDRLAAGSVQVVGTSATLAGAGSLDEQKAEVARVASQLFGAPVKPERVIGETLRRATVPADMDDAEFRGDLYRAILDEGTSVPDRYDVFVGHPVARWIEGALGVEPDPVSGRLVRVEPKSIAGDNGVARVLAEVSGAPEGHSAERVADFLLGAGQCERHPVTGFPPFAFRLHQFISRGDAVYASIEPEDSRHLTTNAQQFVPGSRNKVLLPLAFCRECGQE
;
A
#
# COMPACT_ATOMS: atom_id res chain seq x y z
N MET A 1 14.71 -0.01 -22.05
CA MET A 1 15.12 0.09 -20.65
C MET A 1 13.95 -0.31 -19.80
N ASN A 2 13.95 -1.56 -19.35
CA ASN A 2 12.89 -2.10 -18.51
C ASN A 2 13.17 -1.77 -17.02
N VAL A 3 12.25 -2.13 -16.13
CA VAL A 3 12.37 -1.82 -14.69
C VAL A 3 13.52 -2.58 -14.00
N PHE A 4 13.85 -3.79 -14.47
CA PHE A 4 14.98 -4.57 -13.96
C PHE A 4 16.31 -3.95 -14.39
N ASP A 5 16.44 -3.45 -15.63
CA ASP A 5 17.65 -2.74 -16.11
C ASP A 5 17.87 -1.41 -15.36
N LEU A 6 16.77 -0.74 -14.99
CA LEU A 6 16.83 0.49 -14.20
C LEU A 6 17.24 0.17 -12.76
N HIS A 7 16.63 -0.86 -12.17
CA HIS A 7 16.95 -1.34 -10.84
C HIS A 7 18.42 -1.75 -10.73
N GLY A 8 18.93 -2.57 -11.66
CA GLY A 8 20.33 -2.99 -11.69
C GLY A 8 21.29 -1.81 -11.67
N ARG A 9 21.08 -0.81 -12.55
CA ARG A 9 21.89 0.41 -12.55
C ARG A 9 21.80 1.21 -11.26
N LEU A 10 20.63 1.32 -10.66
CA LEU A 10 20.47 2.03 -9.37
C LEU A 10 21.25 1.34 -8.26
N ILE A 11 21.24 0.00 -8.22
CA ILE A 11 22.02 -0.78 -7.25
C ILE A 11 23.52 -0.65 -7.53
N ASP A 12 23.93 -0.69 -8.80
CA ASP A 12 25.33 -0.52 -9.18
C ASP A 12 25.86 0.86 -8.76
N ASP A 13 25.10 1.93 -9.05
CA ASP A 13 25.45 3.30 -8.64
C ASP A 13 25.54 3.43 -7.11
N TYR A 14 24.58 2.83 -6.39
CA TYR A 14 24.58 2.83 -4.93
C TYR A 14 25.75 2.03 -4.34
N SER A 15 26.02 0.85 -4.90
CA SER A 15 27.15 -0.02 -4.53
C SER A 15 28.48 0.70 -4.73
N LEU A 16 28.68 1.34 -5.89
CA LEU A 16 29.89 2.15 -6.16
C LEU A 16 30.05 3.28 -5.14
N TYR A 17 28.97 3.99 -4.83
CA TYR A 17 28.98 5.06 -3.83
C TYR A 17 29.37 4.54 -2.45
N VAL A 18 28.71 3.49 -1.95
CA VAL A 18 28.96 2.93 -0.61
C VAL A 18 30.38 2.37 -0.51
N ASN A 19 30.80 1.57 -1.49
CA ASN A 19 32.13 0.97 -1.51
C ASN A 19 33.26 2.01 -1.56
N SER A 20 33.02 3.21 -2.09
CA SER A 20 34.01 4.29 -2.07
C SER A 20 34.40 4.76 -0.65
N PHE A 21 33.55 4.51 0.35
CA PHE A 21 33.80 4.85 1.76
C PHE A 21 34.38 3.69 2.57
N ILE A 22 34.37 2.47 2.04
CA ILE A 22 34.86 1.28 2.76
C ILE A 22 36.35 1.14 2.49
N ARG A 23 37.18 1.41 3.52
CA ARG A 23 38.63 1.22 3.49
C ARG A 23 39.03 0.33 4.66
N ILE A 24 39.32 -0.93 4.38
CA ILE A 24 39.71 -1.92 5.37
C ILE A 24 41.09 -2.45 5.02
N ARG A 25 42.04 -2.26 5.94
CA ARG A 25 43.44 -2.64 5.74
C ARG A 25 43.66 -4.13 5.97
N ASP A 26 43.11 -4.67 7.06
CA ASP A 26 43.14 -6.10 7.38
C ASP A 26 42.44 -6.89 6.27
N GLU A 27 43.16 -7.84 5.68
CA GLU A 27 42.70 -8.63 4.55
C GLU A 27 41.56 -9.58 4.93
N ARG A 28 41.61 -10.20 6.11
CA ARG A 28 40.56 -11.12 6.59
C ARG A 28 39.26 -10.38 6.84
N ILE A 29 39.35 -9.19 7.43
CA ILE A 29 38.17 -8.36 7.65
C ILE A 29 37.60 -7.90 6.31
N ARG A 30 38.45 -7.43 5.39
CA ARG A 30 38.02 -6.99 4.07
C ARG A 30 37.32 -8.10 3.29
N GLU A 31 37.94 -9.28 3.18
CA GLU A 31 37.35 -10.44 2.51
C GLU A 31 36.00 -10.84 3.10
N LYS A 32 35.89 -10.83 4.44
CA LYS A 32 34.63 -11.12 5.13
C LYS A 32 33.53 -10.13 4.78
N VAL A 33 33.85 -8.83 4.81
CA VAL A 33 32.90 -7.76 4.47
C VAL A 33 32.50 -7.81 3.00
N ASP A 34 33.48 -7.95 2.10
CA ASP A 34 33.24 -8.01 0.66
C ASP A 34 32.35 -9.22 0.30
N GLN A 35 32.62 -10.39 0.90
CA GLN A 35 31.80 -11.58 0.71
C GLN A 35 30.36 -11.36 1.22
N GLU A 36 30.17 -10.82 2.42
CA GLU A 36 28.81 -10.61 2.95
C GLU A 36 28.05 -9.54 2.16
N ILE A 37 28.72 -8.51 1.65
CA ILE A 37 28.12 -7.55 0.72
C ILE A 37 27.70 -8.23 -0.57
N GLN A 38 28.56 -9.08 -1.15
CA GLN A 38 28.23 -9.88 -2.34
C GLN A 38 27.05 -10.84 -2.10
N ASP A 39 26.95 -11.39 -0.90
CA ASP A 39 25.84 -12.26 -0.47
C ASP A 39 24.55 -11.46 -0.14
N GLY A 40 24.56 -10.14 -0.33
CA GLY A 40 23.36 -9.29 -0.23
C GLY A 40 23.13 -8.66 1.14
N LEU A 41 24.15 -8.51 2.00
CA LEU A 41 24.03 -7.89 3.33
C LEU A 41 23.39 -6.48 3.27
N LEU A 42 23.85 -5.65 2.33
CA LEU A 42 23.42 -4.25 2.23
C LEU A 42 22.27 -4.05 1.25
N TRP A 43 22.24 -4.85 0.18
CA TRP A 43 21.23 -4.79 -0.88
C TRP A 43 20.89 -6.21 -1.33
N PRO A 44 20.02 -6.94 -0.60
CA PRO A 44 19.61 -8.27 -1.01
C PRO A 44 18.87 -8.23 -2.35
N ALA A 45 18.74 -9.39 -2.99
CA ALA A 45 17.97 -9.55 -4.22
C ALA A 45 16.56 -8.95 -4.05
N PRO A 46 16.05 -8.20 -5.04
CA PRO A 46 14.77 -7.54 -4.91
C PRO A 46 13.64 -8.56 -4.85
N LEU A 47 12.64 -8.31 -4.01
CA LEU A 47 11.46 -9.16 -3.94
C LEU A 47 10.40 -8.66 -4.92
N VAL A 48 9.78 -9.59 -5.63
CA VAL A 48 8.68 -9.34 -6.55
C VAL A 48 7.38 -9.78 -5.89
N GLN A 49 6.32 -8.98 -6.07
CA GLN A 49 4.96 -9.34 -5.71
C GLN A 49 4.00 -8.80 -6.76
N LEU A 50 3.01 -9.60 -7.17
CA LEU A 50 1.92 -9.11 -8.00
C LEU A 50 0.91 -8.34 -7.14
N ASN A 51 0.37 -7.27 -7.71
CA ASN A 51 -0.84 -6.66 -7.22
C ASN A 51 -2.01 -7.52 -7.68
N PRO A 52 -2.74 -8.17 -6.75
CA PRO A 52 -3.82 -9.06 -7.11
C PRO A 52 -5.01 -8.29 -7.68
N SER A 53 -5.84 -9.00 -8.44
CA SER A 53 -7.15 -8.49 -8.82
C SER A 53 -8.11 -8.54 -7.64
N PHE A 54 -9.03 -7.59 -7.58
CA PHE A 54 -10.08 -7.54 -6.55
C PHE A 54 -11.41 -8.00 -7.13
N GLU A 55 -12.25 -8.64 -6.30
CA GLU A 55 -13.64 -8.88 -6.65
C GLU A 55 -14.38 -7.56 -6.92
N SER A 56 -15.27 -7.59 -7.91
CA SER A 56 -16.15 -6.46 -8.21
C SER A 56 -17.22 -6.31 -7.13
N GLY A 57 -17.45 -5.07 -6.70
CA GLY A 57 -18.55 -4.67 -5.82
C GLY A 57 -19.77 -4.13 -6.56
N GLY A 58 -19.76 -4.15 -7.90
CA GLY A 58 -20.79 -3.56 -8.76
C GLY A 58 -20.45 -2.13 -9.20
N LEU A 59 -21.36 -1.54 -9.98
CA LEU A 59 -21.29 -0.15 -10.42
C LEU A 59 -21.82 0.78 -9.33
N VAL A 60 -21.38 2.04 -9.34
CA VAL A 60 -22.01 3.08 -8.51
C VAL A 60 -23.50 3.22 -8.81
N ALA A 61 -23.91 3.04 -10.07
CA ALA A 61 -25.31 3.06 -10.49
C ALA A 61 -26.17 2.00 -9.78
N ASP A 62 -25.60 0.83 -9.46
CA ASP A 62 -26.32 -0.22 -8.73
C ASP A 62 -26.68 0.26 -7.31
N LEU A 63 -25.73 0.89 -6.62
CA LEU A 63 -25.94 1.47 -5.29
C LEU A 63 -26.89 2.67 -5.30
N VAL A 64 -26.98 3.41 -6.41
CA VAL A 64 -27.97 4.46 -6.62
C VAL A 64 -29.37 3.86 -6.81
N ALA A 65 -29.50 2.81 -7.63
CA ALA A 65 -30.75 2.09 -7.84
C ALA A 65 -31.28 1.46 -6.54
N GLU A 66 -30.38 0.92 -5.70
CA GLU A 66 -30.65 0.44 -4.34
C GLU A 66 -31.01 1.56 -3.35
N LYS A 67 -30.94 2.84 -3.75
CA LYS A 67 -31.15 4.04 -2.91
C LYS A 67 -30.15 4.20 -1.76
N VAL A 68 -29.03 3.46 -1.79
CA VAL A 68 -27.91 3.62 -0.85
C VAL A 68 -27.18 4.93 -1.13
N LEU A 69 -26.97 5.25 -2.41
CA LEU A 69 -26.33 6.50 -2.85
C LEU A 69 -27.33 7.50 -3.43
N HIS A 70 -27.00 8.78 -3.32
CA HIS A 70 -27.71 9.88 -3.96
C HIS A 70 -27.55 9.78 -5.50
N PRO A 71 -28.57 10.11 -6.32
CA PRO A 71 -28.49 10.00 -7.78
C PRO A 71 -27.27 10.69 -8.40
N GLU A 72 -26.92 11.88 -7.89
CA GLU A 72 -25.75 12.65 -8.35
C GLU A 72 -24.41 11.89 -8.17
N CYS A 73 -24.33 10.88 -7.29
CA CYS A 73 -23.12 10.06 -7.16
C CYS A 73 -22.75 9.34 -8.46
N GLU A 74 -23.73 8.99 -9.31
CA GLU A 74 -23.46 8.36 -10.61
C GLU A 74 -22.74 9.33 -11.58
N GLN A 75 -23.01 10.63 -11.45
CA GLN A 75 -22.32 11.65 -12.23
C GLN A 75 -20.97 12.02 -11.61
N VAL A 76 -20.88 12.11 -10.28
CA VAL A 76 -19.63 12.40 -9.57
C VAL A 76 -18.58 11.31 -9.80
N PHE A 77 -18.94 10.04 -9.61
CA PHE A 77 -17.99 8.93 -9.58
C PHE A 77 -17.90 8.23 -10.93
N ARG A 78 -17.19 8.88 -11.85
CA ARG A 78 -16.91 8.36 -13.21
C ARG A 78 -15.41 8.46 -13.49
N VAL A 79 -14.90 7.54 -14.31
CA VAL A 79 -13.49 7.49 -14.69
C VAL A 79 -13.31 8.22 -16.02
N GLY A 80 -12.23 9.00 -16.15
CA GLY A 80 -11.83 9.60 -17.42
C GLY A 80 -12.70 10.77 -17.89
N LYS A 81 -13.25 11.57 -16.97
CA LYS A 81 -14.06 12.76 -17.30
C LYS A 81 -13.32 13.88 -18.05
N GLU A 82 -12.04 13.70 -18.34
CA GLU A 82 -11.25 14.68 -19.09
C GLU A 82 -11.74 14.73 -20.54
N LYS A 83 -12.06 15.92 -21.04
CA LYS A 83 -12.51 16.22 -22.44
C LYS A 83 -13.99 16.01 -22.76
N GLY A 84 -14.90 16.28 -21.82
CA GLY A 84 -16.32 16.52 -22.13
C GLY A 84 -17.12 15.31 -22.65
N ASP A 85 -16.56 14.10 -22.55
CA ASP A 85 -17.24 12.84 -22.93
C ASP A 85 -18.14 12.28 -21.81
N GLY A 86 -18.22 12.98 -20.67
CA GLY A 86 -18.98 12.56 -19.49
C GLY A 86 -18.35 11.41 -18.71
N GLY A 87 -17.22 10.85 -19.14
CA GLY A 87 -16.52 9.73 -18.51
C GLY A 87 -17.31 8.42 -18.52
N ARG A 88 -16.66 7.32 -18.11
CA ARG A 88 -17.28 5.99 -17.98
C ARG A 88 -17.72 5.70 -16.53
N PRO A 89 -18.83 4.98 -16.30
CA PRO A 89 -19.23 4.56 -14.96
C PRO A 89 -18.11 3.84 -14.22
N ILE A 90 -17.89 4.17 -12.95
CA ILE A 90 -16.90 3.48 -12.14
C ILE A 90 -17.45 2.14 -11.64
N THR A 91 -16.63 1.10 -11.75
CA THR A 91 -16.87 -0.18 -11.07
C THR A 91 -16.10 -0.16 -9.75
N LEU A 92 -16.81 -0.38 -8.65
CA LEU A 92 -16.22 -0.45 -7.33
C LEU A 92 -15.60 -1.83 -7.09
N HIS A 93 -14.56 -1.88 -6.27
CA HIS A 93 -14.13 -3.13 -5.66
C HIS A 93 -15.09 -3.52 -4.54
N ARG A 94 -15.20 -4.83 -4.26
CA ARG A 94 -16.10 -5.37 -3.25
C ARG A 94 -15.94 -4.69 -1.89
N HIS A 95 -14.69 -4.50 -1.44
CA HIS A 95 -14.39 -3.81 -0.17
C HIS A 95 -14.80 -2.34 -0.15
N GLN A 96 -14.82 -1.64 -1.30
CA GLN A 96 -15.33 -0.27 -1.39
C GLN A 96 -16.86 -0.25 -1.30
N ALA A 97 -17.54 -1.17 -1.98
CA ALA A 97 -19.00 -1.28 -1.90
C ALA A 97 -19.47 -1.70 -0.50
N GLU A 98 -18.76 -2.62 0.16
CA GLU A 98 -18.99 -3.00 1.56
C GLU A 98 -18.79 -1.80 2.51
N ALA A 99 -17.76 -0.98 2.29
CA ALA A 99 -17.53 0.23 3.07
C ALA A 99 -18.64 1.28 2.86
N ILE A 100 -19.13 1.45 1.64
CA ILE A 100 -20.25 2.36 1.36
C ILE A 100 -21.52 1.88 2.07
N ARG A 101 -21.80 0.58 2.05
CA ARG A 101 -22.95 0.00 2.77
C ARG A 101 -22.78 0.10 4.28
N ALA A 102 -21.57 -0.10 4.80
CA ALA A 102 -21.28 0.12 6.22
C ALA A 102 -21.53 1.58 6.61
N ALA A 103 -21.03 2.53 5.81
CA ALA A 103 -21.24 3.95 6.05
C ALA A 103 -22.72 4.33 6.09
N ALA A 104 -23.55 3.73 5.22
CA ALA A 104 -25.00 3.96 5.19
C ALA A 104 -25.73 3.53 6.47
N THR A 105 -25.15 2.63 7.28
CA THR A 105 -25.72 2.22 8.58
C THR A 105 -25.39 3.17 9.73
N GLY A 106 -24.45 4.10 9.53
CA GLY A 106 -23.95 5.00 10.60
C GLY A 106 -22.93 4.36 11.54
N ASP A 107 -22.56 3.08 11.35
CA ASP A 107 -21.52 2.42 12.15
C ASP A 107 -20.11 2.95 11.80
N ASP A 108 -19.25 3.13 12.81
CA ASP A 108 -17.81 3.36 12.59
C ASP A 108 -17.17 2.12 11.94
N TYR A 109 -16.25 2.32 10.99
CA TYR A 109 -15.62 1.23 10.26
C TYR A 109 -14.16 1.47 9.92
N VAL A 110 -13.44 0.37 9.71
CA VAL A 110 -12.03 0.39 9.28
C VAL A 110 -11.85 -0.45 8.04
N LEU A 111 -11.20 0.11 7.04
CA LEU A 111 -10.80 -0.60 5.83
C LEU A 111 -9.34 -1.03 5.91
N THR A 112 -9.08 -2.33 5.95
CA THR A 112 -7.74 -2.94 6.02
C THR A 112 -7.41 -3.65 4.72
N THR A 113 -6.87 -2.91 3.74
CA THR A 113 -6.54 -3.46 2.40
C THR A 113 -5.19 -2.95 1.91
N GLY A 114 -4.55 -3.70 1.01
CA GLY A 114 -3.21 -3.38 0.51
C GLY A 114 -3.09 -1.96 -0.07
N THR A 115 -1.87 -1.44 -0.18
CA THR A 115 -1.62 -0.18 -0.90
C THR A 115 -2.08 -0.32 -2.35
N GLY A 116 -2.64 0.73 -2.95
CA GLY A 116 -3.16 0.69 -4.32
C GLY A 116 -4.52 0.01 -4.53
N SER A 117 -5.21 -0.43 -3.47
CA SER A 117 -6.56 -1.03 -3.53
C SER A 117 -7.71 -0.03 -3.73
N GLY A 118 -7.40 1.27 -3.89
CA GLY A 118 -8.39 2.34 -3.97
C GLY A 118 -9.12 2.60 -2.65
N LYS A 119 -8.43 2.54 -1.50
CA LYS A 119 -9.00 2.81 -0.17
C LYS A 119 -9.74 4.14 -0.06
N SER A 120 -9.30 5.16 -0.80
CA SER A 120 -9.88 6.50 -0.74
C SER A 120 -11.37 6.53 -1.11
N LEU A 121 -11.80 5.77 -2.12
CA LEU A 121 -13.20 5.70 -2.51
C LEU A 121 -14.11 5.17 -1.40
N ALA A 122 -13.59 4.36 -0.48
CA ALA A 122 -14.36 3.80 0.62
C ALA A 122 -14.78 4.83 1.67
N TYR A 123 -14.17 6.02 1.69
CA TYR A 123 -14.61 7.14 2.52
C TYR A 123 -15.03 8.37 1.70
N ILE A 124 -14.43 8.60 0.52
CA ILE A 124 -14.84 9.68 -0.40
C ILE A 124 -16.30 9.52 -0.83
N VAL A 125 -16.69 8.32 -1.28
CA VAL A 125 -18.06 8.09 -1.76
C VAL A 125 -19.10 8.35 -0.67
N PRO A 126 -18.96 7.80 0.56
CA PRO A 126 -19.89 8.12 1.65
C PRO A 126 -19.94 9.59 2.06
N MET A 127 -18.80 10.28 2.15
CA MET A 127 -18.76 11.70 2.52
C MET A 127 -19.49 12.56 1.49
N VAL A 128 -19.19 12.37 0.21
CA VAL A 128 -19.85 13.09 -0.89
C VAL A 128 -21.35 12.77 -0.92
N ASN A 129 -21.73 11.51 -0.79
CA ASN A 129 -23.13 11.10 -0.70
C ASN A 129 -23.87 11.82 0.43
N ARG A 130 -23.23 11.98 1.60
CA ARG A 130 -23.83 12.72 2.73
C ARG A 130 -24.04 14.19 2.39
N VAL A 131 -23.02 14.87 1.86
CA VAL A 131 -23.12 16.28 1.48
C VAL A 131 -24.22 16.47 0.42
N LEU A 132 -24.30 15.59 -0.58
CA LEU A 132 -25.33 15.64 -1.61
C LEU A 132 -26.75 15.52 -1.03
N ARG A 133 -26.96 14.64 -0.05
CA ARG A 133 -28.27 14.45 0.60
C ARG A 133 -28.66 15.62 1.49
N GLU A 134 -27.69 16.25 2.16
CA GLU A 134 -27.94 17.36 3.09
C GLU A 134 -27.91 18.73 2.41
N GLY A 135 -27.25 18.86 1.26
CA GLY A 135 -26.98 20.11 0.55
C GLY A 135 -25.63 20.72 0.95
N SER A 136 -24.89 21.20 -0.05
CA SER A 136 -23.61 21.91 0.10
C SER A 136 -23.78 23.32 0.69
N GLY A 137 -22.70 23.88 1.24
CA GLY A 137 -22.62 25.25 1.76
C GLY A 137 -23.21 25.43 3.15
N LYS A 138 -23.41 24.32 3.89
CA LYS A 138 -23.96 24.30 5.25
C LYS A 138 -22.89 24.12 6.33
N GLY A 139 -21.64 24.44 6.00
CA GLY A 139 -20.47 24.20 6.83
C GLY A 139 -19.75 22.89 6.53
N ILE A 140 -18.75 22.56 7.35
CA ILE A 140 -17.88 21.40 7.16
C ILE A 140 -18.62 20.15 7.64
N ARG A 141 -18.88 19.22 6.72
CA ARG A 141 -19.54 17.93 7.00
C ARG A 141 -18.55 16.79 7.18
N ALA A 142 -17.37 16.90 6.59
CA ALA A 142 -16.34 15.90 6.69
C ALA A 142 -14.96 16.50 6.89
N ILE A 143 -14.17 15.89 7.79
CA ILE A 143 -12.75 16.19 7.97
C ILE A 143 -11.96 14.92 7.67
N VAL A 144 -10.97 15.00 6.79
CA VAL A 144 -10.02 13.91 6.53
C VAL A 144 -8.66 14.29 7.07
N VAL A 145 -8.11 13.43 7.93
CA VAL A 145 -6.84 13.59 8.60
C VAL A 145 -5.82 12.66 7.97
N TYR A 146 -4.80 13.24 7.35
CA TYR A 146 -3.67 12.53 6.77
C TYR A 146 -2.44 12.59 7.70
N PRO A 147 -1.57 11.58 7.70
CA PRO A 147 -0.33 11.64 8.48
C PRO A 147 0.70 12.59 7.87
N MET A 148 0.61 12.90 6.58
CA MET A 148 1.57 13.71 5.84
C MET A 148 0.88 14.63 4.83
N ASN A 149 1.47 15.81 4.59
CA ASN A 149 0.94 16.81 3.65
C ASN A 149 0.92 16.30 2.19
N ALA A 150 1.89 15.47 1.80
CA ALA A 150 1.94 14.89 0.45
C ALA A 150 0.69 14.04 0.14
N LEU A 151 0.19 13.29 1.13
CA LEU A 151 -1.06 12.52 0.99
C LEU A 151 -2.26 13.45 0.84
N ALA A 152 -2.34 14.50 1.66
CA ALA A 152 -3.41 15.49 1.54
C ALA A 152 -3.43 16.17 0.15
N ASN A 153 -2.25 16.49 -0.41
CA ASN A 153 -2.12 17.05 -1.76
C ASN A 153 -2.60 16.08 -2.83
N SER A 154 -2.18 14.81 -2.74
CA SER A 154 -2.62 13.76 -3.66
C SER A 154 -4.13 13.55 -3.61
N GLN A 155 -4.73 13.49 -2.42
CA GLN A 155 -6.17 13.27 -2.28
C GLN A 155 -7.00 14.50 -2.69
N ALA A 156 -6.48 15.71 -2.55
CA ALA A 156 -7.10 16.91 -3.12
C ALA A 156 -7.16 16.82 -4.66
N GLY A 157 -6.11 16.26 -5.29
CA GLY A 157 -6.11 15.96 -6.72
C GLY A 157 -7.16 14.93 -7.12
N GLU A 158 -7.32 13.85 -6.34
CA GLU A 158 -8.35 12.84 -6.59
C GLU A 158 -9.77 13.40 -6.43
N LEU A 159 -10.03 14.19 -5.39
CA LEU A 159 -11.33 14.86 -5.22
C LEU A 159 -11.63 15.82 -6.37
N ARG A 160 -10.62 16.54 -6.89
CA ARG A 160 -10.77 17.40 -8.07
C ARG A 160 -11.24 16.60 -9.29
N LYS A 161 -10.67 15.42 -9.53
CA LYS A 161 -11.07 14.57 -10.67
C LYS A 161 -12.54 14.14 -10.61
N PHE A 162 -13.07 13.91 -9.41
CA PHE A 162 -14.46 13.50 -9.25
C PHE A 162 -15.44 14.69 -9.20
N LEU A 163 -15.07 15.75 -8.47
CA LEU A 163 -15.95 16.86 -8.12
C LEU A 163 -15.78 18.10 -9.00
N CYS A 164 -14.69 18.25 -9.73
CA CYS A 164 -14.50 19.41 -10.62
C CYS A 164 -14.59 18.98 -12.09
N ASP A 165 -13.89 17.91 -12.45
CA ASP A 165 -13.84 17.48 -13.84
C ASP A 165 -15.22 16.97 -14.30
N GLY A 166 -15.60 17.33 -15.52
CA GLY A 166 -16.92 17.01 -16.09
C GLY A 166 -18.09 17.89 -15.61
N TYR A 167 -17.88 18.81 -14.67
CA TYR A 167 -18.89 19.80 -14.27
C TYR A 167 -18.68 21.15 -14.98
N PRO A 168 -19.76 21.89 -15.31
CA PRO A 168 -19.66 23.26 -15.82
C PRO A 168 -18.81 24.14 -14.89
N ASP A 169 -17.97 24.99 -15.49
CA ASP A 169 -17.06 25.91 -14.79
C ASP A 169 -16.06 25.24 -13.82
N GLY A 170 -15.90 23.91 -13.88
CA GLY A 170 -15.03 23.15 -12.98
C GLY A 170 -15.53 23.15 -11.52
N LYS A 171 -16.82 23.44 -11.29
CA LYS A 171 -17.43 23.56 -9.97
C LYS A 171 -18.53 22.50 -9.81
N GLY A 172 -18.23 21.44 -9.08
CA GLY A 172 -19.22 20.42 -8.75
C GLY A 172 -20.09 20.75 -7.55
N PRO A 173 -20.99 19.81 -7.22
CA PRO A 173 -22.01 19.97 -6.19
C PRO A 173 -21.48 19.88 -4.75
N VAL A 174 -20.19 19.60 -4.55
CA VAL A 174 -19.55 19.46 -3.24
C VAL A 174 -18.21 20.20 -3.26
N THR A 175 -17.99 21.04 -2.26
CA THR A 175 -16.76 21.82 -2.10
C THR A 175 -15.77 21.13 -1.17
N PHE A 176 -14.48 21.26 -1.50
CA PHE A 176 -13.40 20.78 -0.65
C PHE A 176 -12.23 21.77 -0.64
N ARG A 177 -11.50 21.83 0.48
CA ARG A 177 -10.26 22.60 0.62
C ARG A 177 -9.26 21.86 1.49
N ARG A 178 -7.99 22.17 1.29
CA ARG A 178 -6.87 21.67 2.09
C ARG A 178 -6.44 22.74 3.09
N TYR A 179 -6.13 22.32 4.32
CA TYR A 179 -5.65 23.18 5.39
C TYR A 179 -4.54 22.42 6.16
N THR A 180 -3.31 22.53 5.69
CA THR A 180 -2.16 21.69 6.08
C THR A 180 -0.93 22.47 6.54
N GLY A 181 -1.05 23.79 6.61
CA GLY A 181 0.04 24.70 7.00
C GLY A 181 0.96 25.07 5.84
N GLN A 182 0.69 24.57 4.63
CA GLN A 182 1.41 24.94 3.40
C GLN A 182 0.70 26.04 2.62
N GLU A 183 -0.56 26.34 2.96
CA GLU A 183 -1.38 27.40 2.39
C GLU A 183 -0.87 28.77 2.88
N SER A 184 -0.93 29.78 2.01
CA SER A 184 -0.59 31.17 2.35
C SER A 184 -1.58 31.75 3.38
N ASP A 185 -1.22 32.87 4.00
CA ASP A 185 -2.13 33.52 4.97
C ASP A 185 -3.42 33.99 4.31
N GLU A 186 -3.37 34.47 3.05
CA GLU A 186 -4.55 34.82 2.28
C GLU A 186 -5.45 33.61 2.00
N GLU A 187 -4.87 32.49 1.56
CA GLU A 187 -5.62 31.24 1.32
C GLU A 187 -6.26 30.74 2.61
N ARG A 188 -5.57 30.83 3.74
CA ARG A 188 -6.13 30.48 5.05
C ARG A 188 -7.30 31.38 5.44
N GLN A 189 -7.19 32.69 5.24
CA GLN A 189 -8.31 33.60 5.49
C GLN A 189 -9.50 33.28 4.59
N GLU A 190 -9.27 32.97 3.32
CA GLU A 190 -10.33 32.57 2.39
C GLU A 190 -11.05 31.31 2.88
N ILE A 191 -10.30 30.29 3.31
CA ILE A 191 -10.86 29.03 3.81
C ILE A 191 -11.63 29.25 5.13
N ILE A 192 -11.11 30.08 6.03
CA ILE A 192 -11.79 30.40 7.30
C ILE A 192 -13.08 31.19 7.04
N GLY A 193 -13.06 32.15 6.11
CA GLY A 193 -14.22 32.96 5.75
C GLY A 193 -15.26 32.24 4.88
N ASN A 194 -14.81 31.29 4.05
CA ASN A 194 -15.64 30.48 3.14
C ASN A 194 -15.31 28.99 3.31
N PRO A 195 -15.72 28.38 4.43
CA PRO A 195 -15.39 27.01 4.76
C PRO A 195 -15.99 26.01 3.76
N PRO A 196 -15.26 24.93 3.38
CA PRO A 196 -15.74 23.91 2.45
C PRO A 196 -16.70 22.90 3.13
N ASP A 197 -17.33 22.04 2.32
CA ASP A 197 -18.06 20.88 2.83
C ASP A 197 -17.11 19.78 3.35
N ILE A 198 -15.96 19.61 2.68
CA ILE A 198 -14.93 18.62 3.03
C ILE A 198 -13.59 19.34 3.29
N LEU A 199 -13.06 19.18 4.50
CA LEU A 199 -11.75 19.72 4.88
C LEU A 199 -10.69 18.62 4.90
N LEU A 200 -9.61 18.82 4.14
CA LEU A 200 -8.45 17.92 4.12
C LEU A 200 -7.34 18.53 4.98
N THR A 201 -6.88 17.82 5.99
CA THR A 201 -5.89 18.34 6.94
C THR A 201 -4.94 17.25 7.43
N ASN A 202 -4.03 17.62 8.32
CA ASN A 202 -3.20 16.67 9.05
C ASN A 202 -3.51 16.79 10.56
N TYR A 203 -3.08 15.82 11.35
CA TYR A 203 -3.43 15.77 12.78
C TYR A 203 -2.89 16.97 13.57
N VAL A 204 -1.74 17.54 13.17
CA VAL A 204 -1.17 18.73 13.80
C VAL A 204 -2.05 19.95 13.52
N MET A 205 -2.44 20.17 12.26
CA MET A 205 -3.29 21.30 11.90
C MET A 205 -4.68 21.18 12.48
N LEU A 206 -5.23 19.97 12.60
CA LEU A 206 -6.51 19.76 13.27
C LEU A 206 -6.42 20.14 14.77
N GLU A 207 -5.32 19.82 15.45
CA GLU A 207 -5.08 20.28 16.83
C GLU A 207 -5.05 21.81 16.91
N LEU A 208 -4.38 22.47 15.96
CA LEU A 208 -4.31 23.93 15.90
C LEU A 208 -5.69 24.55 15.64
N ILE A 209 -6.47 24.00 14.71
CA ILE A 209 -7.85 24.43 14.42
C ILE A 209 -8.71 24.40 15.69
N LEU A 210 -8.56 23.38 16.54
CA LEU A 210 -9.38 23.24 17.75
C LEU A 210 -8.95 24.17 18.89
N THR A 211 -7.70 24.61 18.91
CA THR A 211 -7.08 25.28 20.07
C THR A 211 -6.85 26.78 19.87
N ARG A 212 -6.64 27.23 18.63
CA ARG A 212 -6.30 28.63 18.34
C ARG A 212 -7.54 29.49 18.09
N PRO A 213 -7.54 30.76 18.53
CA PRO A 213 -8.65 31.68 18.26
C PRO A 213 -8.79 32.05 16.78
N HIS A 214 -7.71 31.98 16.02
CA HIS A 214 -7.67 32.42 14.62
C HIS A 214 -8.58 31.55 13.72
N GLU A 215 -8.62 30.25 13.98
CA GLU A 215 -9.39 29.25 13.24
C GLU A 215 -10.82 29.06 13.78
N LYS A 216 -11.30 29.95 14.65
CA LYS A 216 -12.63 29.87 15.28
C LYS A 216 -13.77 29.70 14.27
N GLY A 217 -13.69 30.36 13.11
CA GLY A 217 -14.69 30.22 12.03
C GLY A 217 -14.81 28.79 11.50
N LEU A 218 -13.70 28.03 11.44
CA LEU A 218 -13.72 26.62 11.03
C LEU A 218 -14.40 25.74 12.08
N ILE A 219 -14.20 26.03 13.37
CA ILE A 219 -14.86 25.30 14.47
C ILE A 219 -16.38 25.52 14.41
N GLU A 220 -16.81 26.77 14.19
CA GLU A 220 -18.22 27.13 14.07
C GLU A 220 -18.85 26.49 12.83
N ALA A 221 -18.15 26.49 11.71
CA ALA A 221 -18.60 25.85 10.48
C ALA A 221 -18.64 24.31 10.56
N ALA A 222 -17.80 23.70 11.40
CA ALA A 222 -17.76 22.25 11.58
C ALA A 222 -18.73 21.72 12.65
N GLN A 223 -19.61 22.55 13.20
CA GLN A 223 -20.63 22.07 14.14
C GLN A 223 -21.60 21.09 13.46
N GLY A 224 -21.84 19.96 14.13
CA GLY A 224 -22.58 18.84 13.57
C GLY A 224 -21.77 18.03 12.56
N LEU A 225 -20.46 17.93 12.73
CA LEU A 225 -19.58 17.13 11.87
C LEU A 225 -20.11 15.70 11.71
N GLN A 226 -20.21 15.22 10.47
CA GLN A 226 -20.79 13.91 10.15
C GLN A 226 -19.73 12.83 9.95
N PHE A 227 -18.58 13.20 9.38
CA PHE A 227 -17.47 12.28 9.12
C PHE A 227 -16.14 12.80 9.67
N LEU A 228 -15.42 11.93 10.37
CA LEU A 228 -14.01 12.10 10.68
C LEU A 228 -13.24 10.91 10.12
N VAL A 229 -12.42 11.14 9.11
CA VAL A 229 -11.63 10.09 8.48
C VAL A 229 -10.18 10.18 8.97
N LEU A 230 -9.63 9.07 9.41
CA LEU A 230 -8.23 8.92 9.79
C LEU A 230 -7.54 8.01 8.77
N ASP A 231 -6.76 8.60 7.87
CA ASP A 231 -6.06 7.84 6.83
C ASP A 231 -4.72 7.29 7.33
N GLU A 232 -4.34 6.14 6.79
CA GLU A 232 -3.14 5.40 7.16
C GLU A 232 -2.98 5.19 8.67
N LEU A 233 -4.00 4.60 9.30
CA LEU A 233 -4.03 4.31 10.74
C LEU A 233 -2.80 3.55 11.24
N HIS A 234 -2.15 2.76 10.39
CA HIS A 234 -0.93 2.06 10.74
C HIS A 234 0.23 3.01 11.13
N THR A 235 0.17 4.29 10.78
CA THR A 235 1.15 5.31 11.19
C THR A 235 0.93 5.81 12.62
N TYR A 236 -0.28 5.70 13.16
CA TYR A 236 -0.63 6.18 14.49
C TYR A 236 -0.32 5.14 15.57
N ARG A 237 0.96 5.02 15.93
CA ARG A 237 1.45 4.06 16.94
C ARG A 237 2.19 4.77 18.08
N GLY A 238 2.34 4.07 19.21
CA GLY A 238 3.07 4.57 20.39
C GLY A 238 2.51 5.91 20.89
N ARG A 239 3.41 6.85 21.20
CA ARG A 239 3.03 8.20 21.68
C ARG A 239 2.15 8.95 20.68
N GLN A 240 2.51 8.93 19.40
CA GLN A 240 1.74 9.62 18.36
C GLN A 240 0.31 9.06 18.25
N GLY A 241 0.15 7.74 18.36
CA GLY A 241 -1.17 7.10 18.39
C GLY A 241 -2.04 7.58 19.56
N ALA A 242 -1.45 7.72 20.76
CA ALA A 242 -2.14 8.28 21.91
C ALA A 242 -2.56 9.74 21.72
N ASP A 243 -1.68 10.57 21.17
CA ASP A 243 -1.98 11.98 20.88
C ASP A 243 -3.17 12.13 19.92
N VAL A 244 -3.18 11.32 18.85
CA VAL A 244 -4.29 11.28 17.88
C VAL A 244 -5.58 10.75 18.53
N ALA A 245 -5.49 9.76 19.40
CA ALA A 245 -6.66 9.24 20.12
C ALA A 245 -7.34 10.30 21.00
N PHE A 246 -6.55 11.14 21.68
CA PHE A 246 -7.09 12.27 22.44
C PHE A 246 -7.62 13.38 21.54
N LEU A 247 -6.96 13.65 20.41
CA LEU A 247 -7.45 14.58 19.40
C LEU A 247 -8.83 14.19 18.87
N VAL A 248 -9.03 12.92 18.53
CA VAL A 248 -10.34 12.41 18.05
C VAL A 248 -11.43 12.66 19.09
N ARG A 249 -11.16 12.39 20.37
CA ARG A 249 -12.11 12.66 21.47
C ARG A 249 -12.46 14.15 21.56
N ARG A 250 -11.46 15.04 21.48
CA ARG A 250 -11.69 16.50 21.44
C ARG A 250 -12.55 16.92 20.25
N VAL A 251 -12.32 16.34 19.07
CA VAL A 251 -13.14 16.58 17.87
C VAL A 251 -14.59 16.16 18.11
N ARG A 252 -14.81 14.94 18.62
CA ARG A 252 -16.15 14.40 18.91
C ARG A 252 -16.90 15.30 19.89
N ASP A 253 -16.24 15.72 20.96
CA ASP A 253 -16.83 16.56 22.01
C ASP A 253 -17.13 17.97 21.49
N ARG A 254 -16.21 18.58 20.74
CA ARG A 254 -16.30 19.99 20.32
C ARG A 254 -17.12 20.22 19.05
N LEU A 255 -17.13 19.27 18.10
CA LEU A 255 -17.70 19.47 16.77
C LEU A 255 -18.98 18.65 16.51
N ALA A 256 -19.23 17.56 17.21
CA ALA A 256 -20.29 16.62 16.82
C ALA A 256 -21.11 16.02 17.97
N ALA A 257 -20.81 16.38 19.22
CA ALA A 257 -21.45 15.86 20.44
C ALA A 257 -21.73 14.33 20.40
N GLY A 258 -20.80 13.56 19.82
CA GLY A 258 -20.87 12.09 19.75
C GLY A 258 -21.56 11.45 18.54
N SER A 259 -22.13 12.24 17.61
CA SER A 259 -22.84 11.74 16.42
C SER A 259 -21.96 11.53 15.17
N VAL A 260 -20.69 11.94 15.22
CA VAL A 260 -19.76 11.78 14.10
C VAL A 260 -19.41 10.31 13.87
N GLN A 261 -19.47 9.89 12.62
CA GLN A 261 -18.97 8.61 12.15
C GLN A 261 -17.47 8.71 11.92
N VAL A 262 -16.69 7.86 12.59
CA VAL A 262 -15.23 7.80 12.47
C VAL A 262 -14.86 6.64 11.54
N VAL A 263 -14.06 6.96 10.53
CA VAL A 263 -13.64 6.01 9.50
C VAL A 263 -12.13 5.90 9.47
N GLY A 264 -11.62 4.66 9.44
CA GLY A 264 -10.20 4.39 9.34
C GLY A 264 -9.82 3.69 8.06
N THR A 265 -8.64 3.98 7.54
CA THR A 265 -8.03 3.22 6.44
C THR A 265 -6.63 2.80 6.83
N SER A 266 -6.23 1.59 6.44
CA SER A 266 -4.89 1.08 6.71
C SER A 266 -4.48 -0.01 5.74
N ALA A 267 -3.17 -0.09 5.45
CA ALA A 267 -2.59 -1.18 4.68
C ALA A 267 -2.14 -2.38 5.52
N THR A 268 -1.79 -2.18 6.79
CA THR A 268 -0.96 -3.14 7.56
C THR A 268 -1.38 -3.30 9.02
N LEU A 269 -2.66 -3.16 9.33
CA LEU A 269 -3.16 -3.31 10.71
C LEU A 269 -3.44 -4.76 11.13
N ALA A 270 -3.55 -5.71 10.19
CA ALA A 270 -3.82 -7.11 10.50
C ALA A 270 -2.53 -7.81 10.99
N GLY A 271 -2.63 -8.51 12.12
CA GLY A 271 -1.56 -9.33 12.71
C GLY A 271 -1.67 -10.80 12.34
N ALA A 272 -0.92 -11.66 13.04
CA ALA A 272 -1.05 -13.12 12.90
C ALA A 272 -2.37 -13.63 13.51
N GLY A 273 -2.85 -14.77 13.03
CA GLY A 273 -4.08 -15.42 13.51
C GLY A 273 -5.13 -15.60 12.41
N SER A 274 -6.27 -16.18 12.78
CA SER A 274 -7.42 -16.32 11.89
C SER A 274 -8.00 -14.95 11.51
N LEU A 275 -8.75 -14.90 10.41
CA LEU A 275 -9.37 -13.65 9.94
C LEU A 275 -10.26 -13.01 11.01
N ASP A 276 -11.00 -13.81 11.77
CA ASP A 276 -11.90 -13.29 12.81
C ASP A 276 -11.12 -12.71 13.99
N GLU A 277 -10.01 -13.34 14.38
CA GLU A 277 -9.08 -12.80 15.38
C GLU A 277 -8.44 -11.50 14.90
N GLN A 278 -7.99 -11.45 13.64
CA GLN A 278 -7.46 -10.23 13.03
C GLN A 278 -8.49 -9.11 13.04
N LYS A 279 -9.73 -9.38 12.64
CA LYS A 279 -10.82 -8.40 12.66
C LYS A 279 -11.14 -7.93 14.07
N ALA A 280 -11.20 -8.84 15.04
CA ALA A 280 -11.44 -8.49 16.43
C ALA A 280 -10.34 -7.59 16.99
N GLU A 281 -9.08 -7.88 16.69
CA GLU A 281 -7.95 -7.07 17.15
C GLU A 281 -7.92 -5.69 16.50
N VAL A 282 -8.14 -5.61 15.18
CA VAL A 282 -8.24 -4.33 14.48
C VAL A 282 -9.40 -3.50 15.03
N ALA A 283 -10.57 -4.12 15.23
CA ALA A 283 -11.74 -3.46 15.81
C ALA A 283 -11.43 -2.92 17.22
N ARG A 284 -10.72 -3.68 18.05
CA ARG A 284 -10.29 -3.27 19.39
C ARG A 284 -9.37 -2.05 19.34
N VAL A 285 -8.32 -2.09 18.51
CA VAL A 285 -7.36 -0.98 18.35
C VAL A 285 -8.05 0.26 17.79
N ALA A 286 -8.88 0.10 16.76
CA ALA A 286 -9.64 1.19 16.16
C ALA A 286 -10.60 1.81 17.18
N SER A 287 -11.29 1.00 17.98
CA SER A 287 -12.20 1.51 19.01
C SER A 287 -11.48 2.39 20.04
N GLN A 288 -10.27 1.98 20.44
CA GLN A 288 -9.43 2.76 21.35
C GLN A 288 -9.02 4.10 20.73
N LEU A 289 -8.57 4.08 19.48
CA LEU A 289 -8.15 5.28 18.75
C LEU A 289 -9.33 6.22 18.50
N PHE A 290 -10.47 5.69 18.06
CA PHE A 290 -11.67 6.47 17.70
C PHE A 290 -12.41 7.00 18.92
N GLY A 291 -12.21 6.37 20.09
CA GLY A 291 -13.00 6.68 21.28
C GLY A 291 -14.48 6.33 21.13
N ALA A 292 -14.79 5.37 20.25
CA ALA A 292 -16.12 4.88 19.93
C ALA A 292 -16.04 3.40 19.48
N PRO A 293 -17.10 2.60 19.67
CA PRO A 293 -17.05 1.17 19.35
C PRO A 293 -17.03 0.91 17.84
N VAL A 294 -15.99 0.22 17.37
CA VAL A 294 -15.92 -0.39 16.03
C VAL A 294 -16.21 -1.88 16.21
N LYS A 295 -17.20 -2.40 15.48
CA LYS A 295 -17.55 -3.83 15.53
C LYS A 295 -16.61 -4.64 14.64
N PRO A 296 -16.26 -5.91 14.96
CA PRO A 296 -15.44 -6.75 14.09
C PRO A 296 -16.00 -6.91 12.67
N GLU A 297 -17.32 -6.90 12.50
CA GLU A 297 -17.98 -6.98 11.19
C GLU A 297 -17.80 -5.69 10.36
N ARG A 298 -17.37 -4.61 11.00
CA ARG A 298 -17.02 -3.31 10.38
C ARG A 298 -15.52 -3.16 10.15
N VAL A 299 -14.75 -4.22 10.33
CA VAL A 299 -13.40 -4.34 9.79
C VAL A 299 -13.49 -4.99 8.42
N ILE A 300 -13.30 -4.16 7.40
CA ILE A 300 -13.52 -4.49 6.00
C ILE A 300 -12.17 -4.77 5.36
N GLY A 301 -11.95 -6.04 5.02
CA GLY A 301 -10.76 -6.51 4.31
C GLY A 301 -10.95 -6.49 2.79
N GLU A 302 -9.89 -6.80 2.06
CA GLU A 302 -9.98 -6.98 0.61
C GLU A 302 -10.58 -8.35 0.30
N THR A 303 -11.23 -8.46 -0.86
CA THR A 303 -11.61 -9.75 -1.41
C THR A 303 -10.91 -9.91 -2.75
N LEU A 304 -9.95 -10.83 -2.78
CA LEU A 304 -9.08 -11.05 -3.92
C LEU A 304 -9.71 -12.04 -4.90
N ARG A 305 -9.36 -11.90 -6.17
CA ARG A 305 -9.67 -12.86 -7.22
C ARG A 305 -8.43 -13.08 -8.09
N ARG A 306 -8.38 -14.24 -8.72
CA ARG A 306 -7.39 -14.51 -9.77
C ARG A 306 -7.78 -13.85 -11.09
N ALA A 307 -6.78 -13.40 -11.85
CA ALA A 307 -6.90 -13.06 -13.25
C ALA A 307 -6.84 -14.32 -14.12
N THR A 308 -6.10 -15.35 -13.67
CA THR A 308 -5.89 -16.60 -14.40
C THR A 308 -6.66 -17.78 -13.79
N VAL A 309 -6.87 -18.83 -14.57
CA VAL A 309 -7.35 -20.12 -14.04
C VAL A 309 -6.23 -20.77 -13.22
N PRO A 310 -6.50 -21.34 -12.03
CA PRO A 310 -5.47 -21.97 -11.22
C PRO A 310 -4.58 -22.94 -12.00
N ALA A 311 -3.27 -22.85 -11.79
CA ALA A 311 -2.32 -23.84 -12.26
C ALA A 311 -2.50 -25.12 -11.44
N ASP A 312 -2.67 -26.25 -12.12
CA ASP A 312 -2.72 -27.56 -11.50
C ASP A 312 -1.37 -28.24 -11.70
N MET A 313 -0.58 -28.32 -10.63
CA MET A 313 0.77 -28.90 -10.69
C MET A 313 0.76 -30.42 -10.60
N ASP A 314 -0.36 -31.03 -10.21
CA ASP A 314 -0.51 -32.48 -10.20
C ASP A 314 -0.86 -33.00 -11.60
N ASP A 315 -1.43 -32.15 -12.46
CA ASP A 315 -1.69 -32.44 -13.87
C ASP A 315 -0.38 -32.55 -14.68
N ALA A 316 -0.17 -33.74 -15.27
CA ALA A 316 0.98 -34.02 -16.12
C ALA A 316 0.93 -33.27 -17.46
N GLU A 317 -0.27 -33.02 -17.99
CA GLU A 317 -0.45 -32.27 -19.24
C GLU A 317 -0.04 -30.81 -19.04
N PHE A 318 -0.57 -30.18 -17.98
CA PHE A 318 -0.18 -28.82 -17.62
C PHE A 318 1.32 -28.66 -17.38
N ARG A 319 1.97 -29.60 -16.66
CA ARG A 319 3.44 -29.56 -16.46
C ARG A 319 4.20 -29.67 -17.77
N GLY A 320 3.74 -30.53 -18.69
CA GLY A 320 4.34 -30.66 -20.02
C GLY A 320 4.22 -29.38 -20.86
N ASP A 321 3.06 -28.72 -20.80
CA ASP A 321 2.82 -27.44 -21.46
C ASP A 321 3.66 -26.31 -20.85
N LEU A 322 3.76 -26.27 -19.51
CA LEU A 322 4.59 -25.32 -18.80
C LEU A 322 6.07 -25.47 -19.15
N TYR A 323 6.59 -26.70 -19.19
CA TYR A 323 7.97 -27.00 -19.60
C TYR A 323 8.25 -26.49 -21.02
N ARG A 324 7.40 -26.82 -22.00
CA ARG A 324 7.55 -26.36 -23.39
C ARG A 324 7.49 -24.84 -23.48
N ALA A 325 6.59 -24.21 -22.74
CA ALA A 325 6.44 -22.76 -22.74
C ALA A 325 7.63 -22.02 -22.12
N ILE A 326 8.34 -22.62 -21.16
CA ILE A 326 9.57 -22.04 -20.60
C ILE A 326 10.71 -22.07 -21.63
N LEU A 327 10.85 -23.18 -22.36
CA LEU A 327 11.92 -23.38 -23.35
C LEU A 327 11.69 -22.68 -24.69
N ASP A 328 10.50 -22.13 -24.94
CA ASP A 328 10.16 -21.51 -26.22
C ASP A 328 10.73 -20.10 -26.37
N GLU A 329 12.06 -19.98 -26.53
CA GLU A 329 12.80 -18.71 -26.63
C GLU A 329 12.40 -17.87 -27.85
N GLY A 330 11.75 -18.47 -28.86
CA GLY A 330 11.36 -17.78 -30.09
C GLY A 330 10.00 -17.08 -30.03
N THR A 331 9.16 -17.41 -29.04
CA THR A 331 7.79 -16.89 -28.93
C THR A 331 7.72 -15.73 -27.95
N SER A 332 7.27 -14.58 -28.44
CA SER A 332 6.99 -13.40 -27.62
C SER A 332 5.85 -13.67 -26.62
N VAL A 333 5.94 -13.06 -25.43
CA VAL A 333 4.84 -13.06 -24.46
C VAL A 333 3.55 -12.57 -25.12
N PRO A 334 2.40 -13.25 -24.93
CA PRO A 334 1.15 -12.83 -25.53
C PRO A 334 0.79 -11.39 -25.20
N ASP A 335 0.46 -10.60 -26.22
CA ASP A 335 0.05 -9.20 -26.09
C ASP A 335 -1.46 -9.06 -25.87
N ARG A 336 -2.27 -10.04 -26.23
CA ARG A 336 -3.71 -10.08 -25.97
C ARG A 336 -4.05 -10.58 -24.56
N TYR A 337 -4.97 -9.89 -23.88
CA TYR A 337 -5.35 -10.18 -22.50
C TYR A 337 -5.83 -11.62 -22.29
N ASP A 338 -6.75 -12.09 -23.14
CA ASP A 338 -7.36 -13.42 -23.06
C ASP A 338 -6.35 -14.55 -23.26
N VAL A 339 -5.40 -14.35 -24.17
CA VAL A 339 -4.32 -15.30 -24.43
C VAL A 339 -3.32 -15.30 -23.28
N PHE A 340 -2.95 -14.13 -22.77
CA PHE A 340 -2.01 -13.99 -21.64
C PHE A 340 -2.52 -14.72 -20.39
N VAL A 341 -3.77 -14.48 -19.98
CA VAL A 341 -4.30 -15.09 -18.74
C VAL A 341 -4.53 -16.60 -18.85
N GLY A 342 -4.63 -17.12 -20.07
CA GLY A 342 -4.68 -18.57 -20.35
C GLY A 342 -3.31 -19.24 -20.39
N HIS A 343 -2.22 -18.47 -20.51
CA HIS A 343 -0.89 -19.01 -20.74
C HIS A 343 -0.36 -19.78 -19.50
N PRO A 344 0.25 -20.98 -19.65
CA PRO A 344 0.72 -21.79 -18.53
C PRO A 344 1.67 -21.05 -17.58
N VAL A 345 2.62 -20.30 -18.12
CA VAL A 345 3.56 -19.48 -17.33
C VAL A 345 2.83 -18.41 -16.53
N ALA A 346 1.87 -17.69 -17.12
CA ALA A 346 1.11 -16.66 -16.41
C ALA A 346 0.27 -17.26 -15.28
N ARG A 347 -0.40 -18.39 -15.54
CA ARG A 347 -1.16 -19.16 -14.54
C ARG A 347 -0.31 -19.58 -13.35
N TRP A 348 0.92 -20.03 -13.62
CA TRP A 348 1.87 -20.40 -12.57
C TRP A 348 2.37 -19.16 -11.81
N ILE A 349 2.79 -18.10 -12.51
CA ILE A 349 3.29 -16.85 -11.91
C ILE A 349 2.28 -16.24 -10.94
N GLU A 350 0.99 -16.21 -11.28
CA GLU A 350 -0.02 -15.66 -10.37
C GLU A 350 -0.13 -16.45 -9.07
N GLY A 351 0.01 -17.77 -9.13
CA GLY A 351 0.03 -18.62 -7.92
C GLY A 351 1.32 -18.46 -7.11
N ALA A 352 2.45 -18.20 -7.78
CA ALA A 352 3.75 -18.10 -7.12
C ALA A 352 4.06 -16.71 -6.53
N LEU A 353 3.50 -15.65 -7.10
CA LEU A 353 3.81 -14.25 -6.78
C LEU A 353 2.58 -13.37 -6.51
N GLY A 354 1.36 -13.87 -6.71
CA GLY A 354 0.13 -13.09 -6.60
C GLY A 354 -0.76 -13.52 -5.44
N VAL A 355 -1.51 -14.61 -5.61
CA VAL A 355 -2.48 -15.08 -4.61
C VAL A 355 -2.49 -16.59 -4.45
N GLU A 356 -2.74 -17.01 -3.23
CA GLU A 356 -2.91 -18.41 -2.85
C GLU A 356 -4.16 -18.57 -1.95
N PRO A 357 -4.82 -19.73 -1.96
CA PRO A 357 -5.91 -19.99 -1.02
C PRO A 357 -5.36 -20.16 0.40
N ASP A 358 -5.93 -19.43 1.35
CA ASP A 358 -5.69 -19.65 2.78
C ASP A 358 -6.11 -21.09 3.17
N PRO A 359 -5.22 -21.88 3.81
CA PRO A 359 -5.50 -23.30 4.08
C PRO A 359 -6.73 -23.56 4.96
N VAL A 360 -7.15 -22.59 5.77
CA VAL A 360 -8.25 -22.73 6.73
C VAL A 360 -9.56 -22.23 6.13
N SER A 361 -9.57 -21.02 5.59
CA SER A 361 -10.78 -20.34 5.09
C SER A 361 -11.04 -20.57 3.60
N GLY A 362 -10.04 -21.03 2.84
CA GLY A 362 -10.10 -21.16 1.38
C GLY A 362 -10.16 -19.83 0.64
N ARG A 363 -10.15 -18.69 1.34
CA ARG A 363 -10.16 -17.35 0.72
C ARG A 363 -8.80 -17.06 0.13
N LEU A 364 -8.78 -16.35 -1.00
CA LEU A 364 -7.52 -15.92 -1.60
C LEU A 364 -6.84 -14.86 -0.73
N VAL A 365 -5.59 -15.13 -0.38
CA VAL A 365 -4.67 -14.23 0.32
C VAL A 365 -3.48 -13.91 -0.57
N ARG A 366 -2.75 -12.84 -0.25
CA ARG A 366 -1.54 -12.47 -1.00
C ARG A 366 -0.41 -13.42 -0.69
N VAL A 367 0.32 -13.86 -1.71
CA VAL A 367 1.58 -14.58 -1.53
C VAL A 367 2.64 -13.61 -1.02
N GLU A 368 3.52 -14.08 -0.13
CA GLU A 368 4.66 -13.29 0.32
C GLU A 368 5.59 -12.93 -0.85
N PRO A 369 6.14 -11.70 -0.89
CA PRO A 369 7.08 -11.30 -1.95
C PRO A 369 8.30 -12.21 -2.00
N LYS A 370 8.70 -12.65 -3.20
CA LYS A 370 9.85 -13.54 -3.43
C LYS A 370 10.78 -12.99 -4.51
N SER A 371 12.08 -13.27 -4.43
CA SER A 371 13.01 -12.93 -5.50
C SER A 371 12.72 -13.76 -6.76
N ILE A 372 13.15 -13.27 -7.93
CA ILE A 372 13.08 -14.07 -9.17
C ILE A 372 14.08 -15.22 -9.10
N ALA A 373 15.34 -14.89 -8.80
CA ALA A 373 16.46 -15.84 -8.74
C ALA A 373 17.02 -15.97 -7.31
N GLY A 374 17.99 -16.86 -7.14
CA GLY A 374 18.65 -17.16 -5.86
C GLY A 374 18.00 -18.33 -5.12
N ASP A 375 18.57 -18.70 -3.97
CA ASP A 375 18.19 -19.94 -3.25
C ASP A 375 16.70 -20.03 -2.89
N ASN A 376 16.06 -18.89 -2.63
CA ASN A 376 14.63 -18.79 -2.32
C ASN A 376 13.81 -18.17 -3.47
N GLY A 377 14.39 -18.10 -4.67
CA GLY A 377 13.79 -17.48 -5.84
C GLY A 377 12.72 -18.34 -6.47
N VAL A 378 11.72 -17.70 -7.09
CA VAL A 378 10.64 -18.41 -7.79
C VAL A 378 11.12 -19.19 -9.01
N ALA A 379 12.22 -18.79 -9.65
CA ALA A 379 12.77 -19.50 -10.80
C ALA A 379 13.24 -20.92 -10.45
N ARG A 380 13.83 -21.11 -9.26
CA ARG A 380 14.25 -22.42 -8.77
C ARG A 380 13.03 -23.32 -8.54
N VAL A 381 11.99 -22.79 -7.88
CA VAL A 381 10.74 -23.52 -7.68
C VAL A 381 10.12 -23.91 -9.02
N LEU A 382 10.10 -22.98 -9.99
CA LEU A 382 9.59 -23.25 -11.34
C LEU A 382 10.39 -24.37 -12.04
N ALA A 383 11.71 -24.35 -11.93
CA ALA A 383 12.59 -25.37 -12.50
C ALA A 383 12.33 -26.75 -11.88
N GLU A 384 12.23 -26.82 -10.55
CA GLU A 384 11.96 -28.07 -9.82
C GLU A 384 10.62 -28.70 -10.23
N VAL A 385 9.56 -27.88 -10.39
CA VAL A 385 8.21 -28.40 -10.69
C VAL A 385 7.96 -28.64 -12.18
N SER A 386 8.64 -27.91 -13.07
CA SER A 386 8.47 -28.06 -14.53
C SER A 386 9.51 -28.99 -15.16
N GLY A 387 10.67 -29.18 -14.52
CA GLY A 387 11.83 -29.87 -15.10
C GLY A 387 12.67 -29.02 -16.06
N ALA A 388 12.33 -27.74 -16.25
CA ALA A 388 13.10 -26.81 -17.09
C ALA A 388 14.37 -26.30 -16.36
N PRO A 389 15.40 -25.84 -17.10
CA PRO A 389 16.57 -25.21 -16.47
C PRO A 389 16.19 -23.94 -15.70
N GLU A 390 16.84 -23.71 -14.55
CA GLU A 390 16.58 -22.54 -13.70
C GLU A 390 16.83 -21.21 -14.43
N GLY A 391 17.90 -21.11 -15.22
CA GLY A 391 18.19 -19.90 -16.00
C GLY A 391 17.06 -19.52 -16.95
N HIS A 392 16.53 -20.48 -17.72
CA HIS A 392 15.40 -20.23 -18.63
C HIS A 392 14.12 -19.91 -17.86
N SER A 393 13.94 -20.52 -16.68
CA SER A 393 12.81 -20.23 -15.79
C SER A 393 12.86 -18.79 -15.26
N ALA A 394 14.04 -18.29 -14.89
CA ALA A 394 14.23 -16.93 -14.41
C ALA A 394 13.94 -15.89 -15.51
N GLU A 395 14.50 -16.11 -16.71
CA GLU A 395 14.26 -15.27 -17.88
C GLU A 395 12.77 -15.24 -18.23
N ARG A 396 12.13 -16.41 -18.30
CA ARG A 396 10.71 -16.49 -18.66
C ARG A 396 9.80 -15.80 -17.63
N VAL A 397 10.11 -15.92 -16.33
CA VAL A 397 9.38 -15.18 -15.29
C VAL A 397 9.53 -13.67 -15.49
N ALA A 398 10.75 -13.18 -15.71
CA ALA A 398 11.00 -11.77 -15.96
C ALA A 398 10.27 -11.26 -17.22
N ASP A 399 10.30 -12.02 -18.31
CA ASP A 399 9.60 -11.70 -19.57
C ASP A 399 8.11 -11.57 -19.36
N PHE A 400 7.47 -12.51 -18.66
CA PHE A 400 6.02 -12.44 -18.41
C PHE A 400 5.64 -11.28 -17.49
N LEU A 401 6.47 -10.96 -16.49
CA LEU A 401 6.25 -9.80 -15.63
C LEU A 401 6.32 -8.48 -16.41
N LEU A 402 7.30 -8.35 -17.31
CA LEU A 402 7.44 -7.18 -18.18
C LEU A 402 6.35 -7.11 -19.26
N GLY A 403 6.08 -8.24 -19.90
CA GLY A 403 5.08 -8.38 -20.96
C GLY A 403 3.66 -8.08 -20.48
N ALA A 404 3.33 -8.40 -19.23
CA ALA A 404 2.05 -8.02 -18.63
C ALA A 404 1.78 -6.51 -18.65
N GLY A 405 2.82 -5.67 -18.55
CA GLY A 405 2.69 -4.22 -18.63
C GLY A 405 2.44 -3.69 -20.05
N GLN A 406 2.79 -4.47 -21.08
CA GLN A 406 2.61 -4.15 -22.49
C GLN A 406 1.36 -4.82 -23.10
N CYS A 407 0.86 -5.85 -22.44
CA CYS A 407 -0.35 -6.56 -22.82
C CYS A 407 -1.57 -5.63 -22.82
N GLU A 408 -2.51 -5.90 -23.73
CA GLU A 408 -3.82 -5.30 -23.80
C GLU A 408 -4.49 -5.31 -22.41
N ARG A 409 -5.10 -4.18 -22.07
CA ARG A 409 -5.77 -4.02 -20.79
C ARG A 409 -7.07 -4.82 -20.78
N HIS A 410 -7.45 -5.30 -19.60
CA HIS A 410 -8.74 -5.94 -19.39
C HIS A 410 -9.86 -5.06 -19.97
N PRO A 411 -10.76 -5.59 -20.82
CA PRO A 411 -11.71 -4.79 -21.61
C PRO A 411 -12.70 -3.96 -20.77
N VAL A 412 -13.05 -4.43 -19.58
CA VAL A 412 -13.98 -3.76 -18.66
C VAL A 412 -13.24 -2.84 -17.70
N THR A 413 -12.25 -3.37 -16.96
CA THR A 413 -11.62 -2.61 -15.87
C THR A 413 -10.51 -1.66 -16.35
N GLY A 414 -9.90 -1.96 -17.50
CA GLY A 414 -8.74 -1.21 -18.02
C GLY A 414 -7.44 -1.46 -17.26
N PHE A 415 -7.38 -2.48 -16.40
CA PHE A 415 -6.14 -2.90 -15.73
C PHE A 415 -5.33 -3.88 -16.59
N PRO A 416 -3.99 -3.86 -16.52
CA PRO A 416 -3.16 -4.90 -17.13
C PRO A 416 -3.46 -6.27 -16.49
N PRO A 417 -3.15 -7.40 -17.17
CA PRO A 417 -3.35 -8.73 -16.60
C PRO A 417 -2.58 -8.92 -15.29
N PHE A 418 -1.31 -8.50 -15.25
CA PHE A 418 -0.54 -8.35 -14.02
C PHE A 418 0.02 -6.95 -13.89
N ALA A 419 0.03 -6.45 -12.67
CA ALA A 419 0.86 -5.32 -12.26
C ALA A 419 1.71 -5.81 -11.10
N PHE A 420 3.02 -5.65 -11.15
CA PHE A 420 3.90 -6.10 -10.07
C PHE A 420 4.61 -4.94 -9.39
N ARG A 421 5.17 -5.22 -8.22
CA ARG A 421 6.05 -4.32 -7.49
C ARG A 421 7.39 -5.00 -7.27
N LEU A 422 8.43 -4.17 -7.34
CA LEU A 422 9.78 -4.54 -7.00
C LEU A 422 10.12 -3.89 -5.65
N HIS A 423 10.36 -4.72 -4.66
CA HIS A 423 10.69 -4.32 -3.31
C HIS A 423 12.20 -4.46 -3.11
N GLN A 424 12.92 -3.33 -3.22
CA GLN A 424 14.32 -3.27 -2.85
C GLN A 424 14.45 -2.82 -1.39
N PHE A 425 15.09 -3.64 -0.57
CA PHE A 425 15.53 -3.24 0.76
C PHE A 425 16.98 -2.78 0.68
N ILE A 426 17.26 -1.62 1.29
CA ILE A 426 18.61 -1.10 1.40
C ILE A 426 18.89 -0.92 2.88
N SER A 427 19.87 -1.66 3.37
CA SER A 427 20.29 -1.60 4.76
C SER A 427 21.29 -0.47 4.94
N ARG A 428 21.21 0.20 6.09
CA ARG A 428 22.32 1.03 6.56
C ARG A 428 23.50 0.09 6.89
N GLY A 429 24.72 0.46 6.48
CA GLY A 429 25.93 -0.24 6.91
C GLY A 429 26.11 -0.21 8.43
N ASP A 430 26.59 -1.31 9.00
CA ASP A 430 26.85 -1.47 10.43
C ASP A 430 28.34 -1.74 10.70
N ALA A 431 28.73 -1.85 11.96
CA ALA A 431 30.09 -2.22 12.36
C ALA A 431 30.42 -3.68 12.02
N VAL A 432 31.71 -3.95 11.78
CA VAL A 432 32.24 -5.31 11.89
C VAL A 432 32.49 -5.58 13.38
N TYR A 433 32.08 -6.74 13.85
CA TYR A 433 32.32 -7.20 15.21
C TYR A 433 33.43 -8.23 15.22
N ALA A 434 34.33 -8.10 16.20
CA ALA A 434 35.39 -9.05 16.43
C ALA A 434 35.40 -9.54 17.88
N SER A 435 35.83 -10.77 18.08
CA SER A 435 36.15 -11.27 19.41
C SER A 435 37.56 -10.83 19.86
N ILE A 436 37.83 -10.90 21.17
CA ILE A 436 39.05 -10.35 21.81
C ILE A 436 40.31 -11.21 21.54
N GLU A 437 40.15 -12.39 20.93
CA GLU A 437 41.28 -13.25 20.57
C GLU A 437 42.28 -12.55 19.62
N PRO A 438 43.51 -13.09 19.49
CA PRO A 438 44.50 -12.54 18.57
C PRO A 438 43.98 -12.40 17.13
N GLU A 439 44.53 -11.44 16.39
CA GLU A 439 44.06 -11.05 15.04
C GLU A 439 43.98 -12.20 14.04
N ASP A 440 44.80 -13.24 14.19
CA ASP A 440 44.87 -14.43 13.33
C ASP A 440 43.76 -15.47 13.63
N SER A 441 43.09 -15.35 14.77
CA SER A 441 42.19 -16.37 15.31
C SER A 441 40.86 -15.82 15.83
N ARG A 442 40.72 -14.49 15.93
CA ARG A 442 39.45 -13.83 16.29
C ARG A 442 38.32 -14.19 15.34
N HIS A 443 37.13 -14.32 15.93
CA HIS A 443 35.87 -14.46 15.21
C HIS A 443 35.47 -13.10 14.64
N LEU A 444 35.02 -13.08 13.38
CA LEU A 444 34.56 -11.88 12.68
C LEU A 444 33.11 -12.06 12.20
N THR A 445 32.28 -11.04 12.40
CA THR A 445 30.91 -11.02 11.90
C THR A 445 30.42 -9.60 11.67
N THR A 446 29.53 -9.37 10.71
CA THR A 446 28.78 -8.10 10.58
C THR A 446 27.44 -8.12 11.31
N ASN A 447 27.08 -9.24 11.93
CA ASN A 447 25.84 -9.36 12.68
C ASN A 447 26.05 -8.97 14.14
N ALA A 448 25.37 -7.91 14.58
CA ALA A 448 25.43 -7.46 15.96
C ALA A 448 24.90 -8.54 16.93
N GLN A 449 25.79 -9.10 17.73
CA GLN A 449 25.50 -10.10 18.77
C GLN A 449 26.38 -9.85 19.98
N GLN A 450 25.95 -10.33 21.15
CA GLN A 450 26.73 -10.14 22.39
C GLN A 450 27.92 -11.09 22.50
N PHE A 451 27.78 -12.31 21.98
CA PHE A 451 28.76 -13.38 22.14
C PHE A 451 28.98 -14.14 20.83
N VAL A 452 30.16 -14.76 20.70
CA VAL A 452 30.46 -15.66 19.58
C VAL A 452 29.44 -16.81 19.57
N PRO A 453 28.85 -17.15 18.41
CA PRO A 453 27.93 -18.30 18.30
C PRO A 453 28.52 -19.57 18.90
N GLY A 454 27.77 -20.23 19.79
CA GLY A 454 28.21 -21.43 20.50
C GLY A 454 29.16 -21.19 21.70
N SER A 455 29.53 -19.95 22.01
CA SER A 455 30.44 -19.65 23.14
C SER A 455 30.08 -18.35 23.88
N ARG A 456 29.39 -18.47 25.02
CA ARG A 456 29.03 -17.34 25.90
C ARG A 456 30.20 -16.67 26.62
N ASN A 457 31.40 -17.26 26.59
CA ASN A 457 32.59 -16.72 27.24
C ASN A 457 33.41 -15.78 26.33
N LYS A 458 33.02 -15.65 25.04
CA LYS A 458 33.72 -14.83 24.06
C LYS A 458 32.79 -13.70 23.62
N VAL A 459 33.14 -12.48 23.99
CA VAL A 459 32.35 -11.27 23.69
C VAL A 459 32.71 -10.76 22.30
N LEU A 460 31.72 -10.23 21.60
CA LEU A 460 31.90 -9.52 20.32
C LEU A 460 31.90 -8.01 20.56
N LEU A 461 32.90 -7.32 20.02
CA LEU A 461 33.07 -5.88 20.13
C LEU A 461 33.08 -5.24 18.74
N PRO A 462 32.41 -4.10 18.54
CA PRO A 462 32.45 -3.39 17.26
C PRO A 462 33.86 -2.83 17.01
N LEU A 463 34.38 -3.06 15.81
CA LEU A 463 35.63 -2.51 15.30
C LEU A 463 35.44 -1.07 14.81
N ALA A 464 36.50 -0.27 14.88
CA ALA A 464 36.48 1.14 14.48
C ALA A 464 37.65 1.44 13.53
N PHE A 465 37.34 1.78 12.28
CA PHE A 465 38.36 1.94 11.26
C PHE A 465 38.84 3.39 11.12
N CYS A 466 40.15 3.58 11.01
CA CYS A 466 40.76 4.84 10.61
C CYS A 466 40.33 5.20 9.19
N ARG A 467 39.74 6.40 9.01
CA ARG A 467 39.27 6.87 7.70
C ARG A 467 40.38 7.11 6.68
N GLU A 468 41.62 7.29 7.13
CA GLU A 468 42.77 7.53 6.26
C GLU A 468 43.43 6.23 5.80
N CYS A 469 43.82 5.36 6.75
CA CYS A 469 44.61 4.16 6.47
C CYS A 469 43.83 2.84 6.54
N GLY A 470 42.58 2.84 7.03
CA GLY A 470 41.74 1.65 7.12
C GLY A 470 42.12 0.65 8.21
N GLN A 471 43.01 1.03 9.14
CA GLN A 471 43.35 0.24 10.32
C GLN A 471 42.18 0.26 11.32
N GLU A 472 41.78 -0.90 11.81
CA GLU A 472 40.73 -1.12 12.83
C GLU A 472 41.13 -0.78 14.28
#